data_AF-A0A3B1CSV6-F1
#
_entry.id   AF-A0A3B1CSV6-F1
#
_cell.length_a   1.000
_cell.length_b   1.000
_cell.length_c   1.000
_cell.angle_alpha   90.00
_cell.angle_beta   90.00
_cell.angle_gamma   90.00
#
_symmetry.space_group_name_H-M   'P 1'
#
loop_
_entity.id
_entity.type
_entity.pdbx_description
1 polymer ?
#
loop_
_entity_poly.entity_id
_entity_poly.type
_entity_poly.pdbx_seq_one_letter_code
_entity_poly.pdbx_strand_id
1 'polypeptide(L)'
;TDTGKMLSGMLQLRVPYVLAFMTVTAIRFIPAIMDEFATVILAMRMRGGRVLSFNPARLLGNWLKLIRPVFINCYRRSNILSLSIQSRAFQPSAVRSAVESRQLGMGEKVLLSVVLLSTTVLVVLKILYGLYLWDVLYVSRLREIYEISRLYL
;
A
#
# COMPACT_ATOMS: atom_id res chain seq x y z
N THR A 1 -2.75 -1.38 11.82
CA THR A 1 -3.20 -0.18 11.05
C THR A 1 -4.70 -0.24 10.92
N ASP A 2 -5.38 0.83 11.33
CA ASP A 2 -6.84 0.86 11.40
C ASP A 2 -7.43 0.95 9.98
N THR A 3 -8.15 -0.10 9.56
CA THR A 3 -8.64 -0.23 8.16
C THR A 3 -9.63 0.88 7.77
N GLY A 4 -10.32 1.48 8.75
CA GLY A 4 -11.18 2.64 8.54
C GLY A 4 -10.39 3.89 8.11
N LYS A 5 -9.18 4.10 8.64
CA LYS A 5 -8.32 5.23 8.26
C LYS A 5 -7.84 5.11 6.81
N MET A 6 -7.54 3.89 6.37
CA MET A 6 -7.15 3.63 4.98
C MET A 6 -8.30 3.94 4.00
N LEU A 7 -9.53 3.53 4.34
CA LEU A 7 -10.71 3.87 3.54
C LEU A 7 -10.85 5.39 3.39
N SER A 8 -10.75 6.12 4.50
CA SER A 8 -10.87 7.59 4.49
C SER A 8 -9.77 8.26 3.64
N GLY A 9 -8.53 7.78 3.69
CA GLY A 9 -7.44 8.31 2.88
C GLY A 9 -7.65 8.07 1.38
N MET A 10 -8.15 6.90 0.98
CA MET A 10 -8.44 6.61 -0.42
C MET A 10 -9.60 7.45 -0.97
N LEU A 11 -10.59 7.75 -0.14
CA LEU A 11 -11.68 8.64 -0.52
C LEU A 11 -11.20 10.10 -0.67
N GLN A 12 -10.27 10.54 0.17
CA GLN A 12 -9.62 11.86 0.01
C GLN A 12 -8.81 11.95 -1.29
N LEU A 13 -8.23 10.83 -1.75
CA LEU A 13 -7.56 10.72 -3.06
C LEU A 13 -8.51 10.64 -4.26
N ARG A 14 -9.82 10.89 -4.07
CA ARG A 14 -10.87 10.82 -5.10
C ARG A 14 -10.98 9.47 -5.81
N VAL A 15 -10.57 8.38 -5.16
CA VAL A 15 -10.78 7.02 -5.67
C VAL A 15 -12.28 6.67 -5.56
N PRO A 16 -12.89 6.07 -6.59
CA PRO A 16 -14.27 5.57 -6.51
C PRO A 16 -14.50 4.69 -5.28
N TYR A 17 -15.62 4.91 -4.58
CA TYR A 17 -15.93 4.23 -3.32
C TYR A 17 -15.84 2.70 -3.42
N VAL A 18 -16.28 2.12 -4.55
CA VAL A 18 -16.23 0.67 -4.81
C VAL A 18 -14.79 0.15 -4.75
N LEU A 19 -13.83 0.85 -5.35
CA LEU A 19 -12.42 0.46 -5.35
C LEU A 19 -11.80 0.60 -3.95
N ALA A 20 -12.11 1.69 -3.24
CA ALA A 20 -11.65 1.88 -1.87
C ALA A 20 -12.22 0.82 -0.90
N PHE A 21 -13.48 0.43 -1.10
CA PHE A 21 -14.11 -0.66 -0.35
C PHE A 21 -13.48 -2.02 -0.67
N MET A 22 -13.26 -2.34 -1.95
CA MET A 22 -12.64 -3.59 -2.38
C MET A 22 -11.22 -3.76 -1.83
N THR A 23 -10.42 -2.71 -1.87
CA THR A 23 -9.03 -2.72 -1.37
C THR A 23 -8.96 -2.92 0.14
N VAL A 24 -9.77 -2.19 0.91
CA VAL A 24 -9.85 -2.38 2.37
C VAL A 24 -10.34 -3.78 2.73
N THR A 25 -11.32 -4.29 1.99
CA THR A 25 -11.83 -5.66 2.17
C THR A 25 -10.76 -6.70 1.83
N ALA A 26 -10.00 -6.51 0.76
CA ALA A 26 -8.87 -7.38 0.41
C ALA A 26 -7.82 -7.42 1.53
N ILE A 27 -7.43 -6.27 2.07
CA ILE A 27 -6.48 -6.18 3.20
C ILE A 27 -7.01 -6.93 4.42
N ARG A 28 -8.32 -6.81 4.73
CA ARG A 28 -8.95 -7.56 5.83
C ARG A 28 -8.99 -9.07 5.60
N PHE A 29 -8.98 -9.52 4.35
CA PHE A 29 -8.95 -10.94 4.01
C PHE A 29 -7.56 -11.55 4.01
N ILE A 30 -6.49 -10.76 3.91
CA ILE A 30 -5.11 -11.29 3.94
C ILE A 30 -4.85 -12.16 5.19
N PRO A 31 -5.15 -11.71 6.43
CA PRO A 31 -4.91 -12.53 7.63
C PRO A 31 -5.71 -13.84 7.60
N ALA A 32 -6.99 -13.78 7.23
CA ALA A 32 -7.85 -14.95 7.17
C ALA A 32 -7.39 -15.98 6.12
N ILE A 33 -6.86 -15.50 4.99
CA ILE A 33 -6.27 -16.34 3.95
C ILE A 33 -4.98 -16.99 4.46
N MET A 34 -4.14 -16.25 5.21
CA MET A 34 -2.92 -16.80 5.81
C MET A 34 -3.22 -17.93 6.81
N ASP A 35 -4.24 -17.77 7.66
CA ASP A 35 -4.67 -18.82 8.59
C ASP A 35 -5.16 -20.08 7.85
N GLU A 36 -5.87 -19.88 6.75
CA GLU A 36 -6.35 -20.96 5.89
C GLU A 36 -5.20 -21.69 5.20
N PHE A 37 -4.21 -20.96 4.67
CA PHE A 37 -2.98 -21.55 4.16
C PHE A 37 -2.25 -22.35 5.22
N ALA A 38 -2.10 -21.81 6.45
CA ALA A 38 -1.44 -22.50 7.55
C ALA A 38 -2.15 -23.81 7.92
N THR A 39 -3.48 -23.78 7.97
CA THR A 39 -4.32 -24.96 8.25
C THR A 39 -4.18 -26.02 7.17
N VAL A 40 -4.22 -25.63 5.89
CA VAL A 40 -4.06 -26.55 4.77
C VAL A 40 -2.65 -27.15 4.75
N ILE A 41 -1.61 -26.35 4.99
CA ILE A 41 -0.22 -26.82 5.09
C ILE A 41 -0.07 -27.84 6.22
N LEU A 42 -0.65 -27.57 7.38
CA LEU A 42 -0.63 -28.49 8.52
C LEU A 42 -1.33 -29.81 8.18
N ALA A 43 -2.52 -29.75 7.59
CA ALA A 43 -3.25 -30.94 7.16
C ALA A 43 -2.48 -31.76 6.11
N MET A 44 -1.80 -31.11 5.17
CA MET A 44 -0.93 -31.78 4.20
C MET A 44 0.25 -32.47 4.87
N ARG A 45 0.89 -31.81 5.85
CA ARG A 45 2.00 -32.41 6.63
C ARG A 45 1.55 -33.64 7.41
N MET A 46 0.37 -33.59 8.04
CA MET A 46 -0.20 -34.75 8.75
C MET A 46 -0.46 -35.95 7.83
N ARG A 47 -0.81 -35.70 6.57
CA ARG A 47 -0.96 -36.74 5.52
C ARG A 47 0.37 -37.22 4.92
N GLY A 48 1.52 -36.82 5.48
CA GLY A 48 2.85 -37.15 4.97
C GLY A 48 3.23 -36.39 3.68
N GLY A 49 2.44 -35.40 3.27
CA GLY A 49 2.72 -34.55 2.13
C GLY A 49 3.82 -33.54 2.42
N ARG A 50 4.84 -33.49 1.55
CA ARG A 50 5.92 -32.49 1.65
C ARG A 50 5.58 -31.24 0.84
N VAL A 51 5.43 -30.10 1.51
CA VAL A 51 5.16 -28.81 0.83
C VAL A 51 6.39 -28.30 0.08
N LEU A 52 7.58 -28.51 0.65
CA LEU A 52 8.86 -28.26 -0.01
C LEU A 52 9.47 -29.59 -0.49
N SER A 53 9.95 -29.58 -1.73
CA SER A 53 10.68 -30.68 -2.36
C SER A 53 11.86 -30.09 -3.13
N PHE A 54 13.00 -30.79 -3.11
CA PHE A 54 14.21 -30.39 -3.85
C PHE A 54 14.03 -30.45 -5.37
N ASN A 55 13.13 -31.31 -5.86
CA ASN A 55 12.84 -31.42 -7.29
C ASN A 55 11.76 -30.39 -7.70
N PRO A 56 12.04 -29.48 -8.66
CA PRO A 56 11.10 -28.45 -9.10
C PRO A 56 9.80 -29.00 -9.71
N ALA A 57 9.84 -30.15 -10.39
CA ALA A 57 8.63 -30.78 -10.94
C ALA A 57 7.69 -31.27 -9.83
N ARG A 58 8.25 -31.87 -8.78
CA ARG A 58 7.48 -32.30 -7.59
C ARG A 58 6.99 -31.10 -6.77
N LEU A 59 7.79 -30.03 -6.70
CA LEU A 59 7.41 -28.78 -6.06
C LEU A 59 6.14 -28.22 -6.71
N LEU A 60 6.13 -28.05 -8.04
CA LEU A 60 4.97 -27.51 -8.76
C LEU A 60 3.70 -28.35 -8.54
N GLY A 61 3.81 -29.68 -8.62
CA GLY A 61 2.70 -30.58 -8.35
C GLY A 61 2.15 -30.46 -6.92
N ASN A 62 3.01 -30.24 -5.93
CA ASN A 62 2.61 -30.06 -4.54
C ASN A 62 1.98 -28.67 -4.30
N TRP A 63 2.46 -27.63 -4.97
CA TRP A 63 1.83 -26.30 -4.97
C TRP A 63 0.41 -26.34 -5.53
N LEU A 64 0.17 -27.06 -6.63
CA LEU A 64 -1.17 -27.24 -7.19
C LEU A 64 -2.12 -27.95 -6.22
N LYS A 65 -1.64 -28.95 -5.47
CA LYS A 65 -2.44 -29.65 -4.44
C LYS A 65 -2.83 -28.73 -3.28
N LEU A 66 -1.95 -27.79 -2.92
CA LEU A 66 -2.20 -26.81 -1.87
C LEU A 66 -3.16 -25.70 -2.32
N ILE A 67 -3.01 -25.20 -3.55
CA ILE A 67 -3.83 -24.11 -4.09
C ILE A 67 -5.29 -24.51 -4.25
N ARG A 68 -5.58 -25.74 -4.71
CA ARG A 68 -6.97 -26.21 -4.96
C ARG A 68 -7.92 -26.00 -3.77
N PRO A 69 -7.65 -26.51 -2.55
CA PRO A 69 -8.55 -26.35 -1.41
C PRO A 69 -8.68 -24.89 -0.99
N VAL A 70 -7.58 -24.13 -0.96
CA VAL A 70 -7.60 -22.71 -0.59
C VAL A 70 -8.43 -21.91 -1.58
N PHE A 71 -8.30 -22.17 -2.88
CA PHE A 71 -9.04 -21.47 -3.92
C PHE A 71 -10.55 -21.71 -3.82
N ILE A 72 -10.97 -22.97 -3.59
CA ILE A 72 -12.39 -23.32 -3.42
C ILE A 72 -12.98 -22.59 -2.20
N ASN A 73 -12.23 -22.55 -1.10
CA ASN A 73 -12.69 -21.85 0.11
C ASN A 73 -12.75 -20.34 -0.09
N CYS A 74 -11.76 -19.73 -0.75
CA CYS A 74 -11.78 -18.32 -1.12
C CYS A 74 -12.98 -17.98 -2.02
N TYR A 75 -13.28 -18.82 -3.02
CA TYR A 75 -14.44 -18.64 -3.89
C TYR A 75 -15.76 -18.68 -3.11
N ARG A 76 -15.91 -19.66 -2.21
CA ARG A 76 -17.08 -19.76 -1.33
C ARG A 76 -17.23 -18.53 -0.44
N ARG A 77 -16.15 -18.06 0.18
CA ARG A 77 -16.15 -16.84 1.01
C ARG A 77 -16.53 -15.61 0.20
N SER A 78 -16.02 -15.47 -1.02
CA SER A 78 -16.38 -14.37 -1.92
C SER A 78 -17.88 -14.36 -2.24
N ASN A 79 -18.48 -15.52 -2.50
CA ASN A 79 -19.92 -15.63 -2.75
C ASN A 79 -20.75 -15.26 -1.53
N ILE A 80 -20.36 -15.74 -0.34
CA ILE A 80 -21.03 -15.38 0.92
C ILE A 80 -20.91 -13.88 1.18
N LEU A 81 -19.72 -13.31 0.98
CA LEU A 81 -19.50 -11.87 1.12
C LEU A 81 -20.40 -11.09 0.15
N SER A 82 -20.41 -11.44 -1.13
CA SER A 82 -21.25 -10.80 -2.14
C SER A 82 -22.73 -10.83 -1.75
N LEU A 83 -23.24 -11.98 -1.33
CA LEU A 83 -24.63 -12.13 -0.88
C LEU A 83 -24.91 -11.26 0.36
N SER A 84 -23.99 -11.22 1.32
CA SER A 84 -24.12 -10.40 2.54
C SER A 84 -24.07 -8.89 2.26
N ILE A 85 -23.33 -8.48 1.24
CA ILE A 85 -23.23 -7.08 0.82
C ILE A 85 -24.52 -6.68 0.11
N GLN A 86 -25.04 -7.55 -0.77
CA GLN A 86 -26.31 -7.33 -1.46
C GLN A 86 -27.50 -7.26 -0.50
N SER A 87 -27.53 -8.11 0.54
CA SER A 87 -28.61 -8.09 1.54
C SER A 87 -28.63 -6.81 2.39
N ARG A 88 -27.49 -6.12 2.50
CA ARG A 88 -27.37 -4.81 3.16
C ARG A 88 -27.65 -3.63 2.22
N ALA A 89 -28.31 -3.88 1.08
CA ALA A 89 -28.63 -2.88 0.05
C ALA A 89 -27.39 -2.09 -0.42
N PHE A 90 -26.26 -2.76 -0.60
CA PHE A 90 -25.07 -2.11 -1.15
C PHE A 90 -25.29 -1.74 -2.62
N GLN A 91 -25.27 -0.44 -2.90
CA GLN A 91 -25.39 0.11 -4.24
C GLN A 91 -24.02 0.62 -4.71
N PRO A 92 -23.42 0.03 -5.77
CA PRO A 92 -22.13 0.47 -6.31
C PRO A 92 -22.14 1.89 -6.87
N SER A 93 -23.28 2.34 -7.38
CA SER A 93 -23.48 3.65 -8.02
C SER A 93 -23.99 4.75 -7.07
N ALA A 94 -24.31 4.41 -5.81
CA ALA A 94 -24.80 5.39 -4.87
C ALA A 94 -23.67 6.35 -4.46
N VAL A 95 -23.90 7.65 -4.64
CA VAL A 95 -23.02 8.69 -4.11
C VAL A 95 -23.10 8.64 -2.59
N ARG A 96 -22.05 8.11 -1.95
CA ARG A 96 -21.94 8.11 -0.50
C ARG A 96 -21.53 9.51 -0.05
N SER A 97 -22.44 10.21 0.64
CA SER A 97 -22.26 11.58 1.14
C SER A 97 -21.50 11.68 2.46
N ALA A 98 -21.09 10.56 3.07
CA ALA A 98 -20.39 10.55 4.36
C ALA A 98 -18.93 10.12 4.20
N VAL A 99 -18.10 11.03 3.71
CA VAL A 99 -16.66 10.97 3.99
C VAL A 99 -16.49 11.69 5.31
N GLU A 100 -16.23 10.97 6.40
CA GLU A 100 -15.68 11.63 7.59
C GLU A 100 -14.35 12.24 7.18
N SER A 101 -14.35 13.57 7.00
CA SER A 101 -13.15 14.33 6.73
C SER A 101 -12.30 14.30 7.99
N ARG A 102 -11.37 13.34 8.05
CA ARG A 102 -10.32 13.36 9.07
C ARG A 102 -9.51 14.64 8.85
N GLN A 103 -9.70 15.62 9.72
CA GLN A 103 -8.85 16.79 9.76
C GLN A 103 -7.45 16.36 10.20
N LEU A 104 -6.44 16.78 9.46
CA LEU A 104 -5.03 16.54 9.79
C LEU A 104 -4.76 17.04 11.21
N GLY A 105 -4.22 16.16 12.05
CA GLY A 105 -3.82 16.54 13.40
C GLY A 105 -2.75 17.62 13.37
N MET A 106 -2.66 18.45 14.42
CA MET A 106 -1.68 19.54 14.48
C MET A 106 -0.24 19.02 14.31
N GLY A 107 0.07 17.83 14.85
CA GLY A 107 1.37 17.17 14.67
C GLY A 107 1.64 16.73 13.22
N GLU A 108 0.63 16.24 12.50
CA GLU A 108 0.76 15.85 11.09
C GLU A 108 1.00 17.08 10.19
N LYS A 109 0.36 18.21 10.52
CA LYS A 109 0.58 19.49 9.80
C LYS A 109 2.01 20.02 9.99
N VAL A 110 2.53 19.97 11.21
CA VAL A 110 3.92 20.40 11.52
C VAL A 110 4.92 19.47 10.83
N LEU A 111 4.68 18.15 10.85
CA LEU A 111 5.56 17.21 10.14
C LEU A 111 5.57 17.49 8.63
N LEU A 112 4.39 17.69 8.04
CA LEU A 112 4.25 18.01 6.62
C LEU A 112 4.99 19.30 6.26
N SER A 113 4.85 20.36 7.05
CA SER A 113 5.54 21.63 6.76
C SER A 113 7.06 21.50 6.83
N VAL A 114 7.60 20.76 7.80
CA VAL A 114 9.05 20.52 7.93
C VAL A 114 9.59 19.75 6.72
N VAL A 115 8.91 18.67 6.30
CA VAL A 115 9.34 17.87 5.14
C VAL A 115 9.25 18.68 3.84
N LEU A 116 8.21 19.49 3.69
CA LEU A 116 8.03 20.32 2.50
C LEU A 116 9.14 21.37 2.43
N LEU A 117 9.45 22.03 3.56
CA LEU A 117 10.52 23.02 3.66
C LEU A 117 11.90 22.40 3.38
N SER A 118 12.21 21.24 3.97
CA SER A 118 13.49 20.56 3.70
C SER A 118 13.64 20.16 2.22
N THR A 119 12.55 19.68 1.61
CA THR A 119 12.54 19.31 0.19
C THR A 119 12.75 20.52 -0.71
N THR A 120 12.06 21.64 -0.44
CA THR A 120 12.22 22.88 -1.21
C THR A 120 13.64 23.42 -1.10
N VAL A 121 14.24 23.43 0.09
CA VAL A 121 15.62 23.89 0.30
C VAL A 121 16.60 23.07 -0.53
N LEU A 122 16.49 21.73 -0.53
CA LEU A 122 17.35 20.85 -1.33
C LEU A 122 17.19 21.09 -2.83
N VAL A 123 15.96 21.27 -3.31
CA VAL A 123 15.69 21.54 -4.73
C VAL A 123 16.28 22.89 -5.15
N VAL A 124 16.14 23.93 -4.33
CA VAL A 124 16.71 25.26 -4.62
C VAL A 124 18.23 25.22 -4.64
N LEU A 125 18.87 24.53 -3.68
CA LEU A 125 20.31 24.32 -3.67
C LEU A 125 20.81 23.63 -4.95
N LYS A 126 20.09 22.60 -5.42
CA LYS A 126 20.43 21.88 -6.65
C LYS A 126 20.26 22.75 -7.91
N ILE A 127 19.20 23.56 -7.97
CA ILE A 127 18.97 24.48 -9.09
C ILE A 127 20.04 25.58 -9.14
N LEU A 128 20.39 26.16 -7.99
CA LEU A 128 21.45 27.16 -7.89
C LEU A 128 22.81 26.59 -8.30
N TYR A 129 23.11 25.34 -7.90
CA TYR A 129 24.29 24.60 -8.34
C TYR A 129 24.30 24.35 -9.86
N GLY A 130 23.16 23.95 -10.44
CA GLY A 130 23.04 23.78 -11.89
C GLY A 130 23.23 25.09 -12.66
N LEU A 131 22.72 26.20 -12.14
CA LEU A 131 22.84 27.52 -12.75
C LEU A 131 24.28 28.08 -12.67
N TYR A 132 25.02 27.71 -11.61
CA TYR A 132 26.45 27.96 -11.48
C TYR A 132 27.26 27.16 -12.52
N LEU A 133 26.90 25.88 -12.74
CA LEU A 133 27.58 25.02 -13.71
C LEU A 133 27.40 25.49 -15.17
N TRP A 134 26.34 26.23 -15.46
CA TRP A 134 26.04 26.80 -16.78
C TRP A 134 26.59 28.22 -16.99
N ASP A 135 27.34 28.77 -16.03
CA ASP A 135 28.07 30.05 -16.14
C ASP A 135 27.17 31.30 -16.39
N VAL A 136 25.89 31.25 -15.99
CA VAL A 136 24.92 32.33 -16.25
C VAL A 136 24.85 33.35 -15.10
N LEU A 137 25.14 32.99 -13.84
CA LEU A 137 25.08 33.89 -12.68
C LEU A 137 26.20 33.60 -11.67
N TYR A 138 27.23 34.44 -11.64
CA TYR A 138 28.31 34.40 -10.64
C TYR A 138 28.12 35.50 -9.59
N VAL A 139 27.55 35.16 -8.43
CA VAL A 139 27.43 36.08 -7.28
C VAL A 139 28.46 35.68 -6.22
N SER A 140 29.50 36.49 -6.05
CA SER A 140 30.64 36.22 -5.14
C SER A 140 30.28 36.02 -3.66
N ARG A 141 29.07 36.40 -3.22
CA ARG A 141 28.63 36.29 -1.81
C ARG A 141 28.14 34.88 -1.42
N LEU A 142 27.88 33.98 -2.38
CA LEU A 142 27.30 32.64 -2.09
C LEU A 142 28.29 31.48 -2.20
N ARG A 143 29.59 31.74 -2.38
CA ARG A 143 30.64 30.71 -2.59
C ARG A 143 30.67 29.62 -1.51
N GLU A 144 30.43 29.97 -0.25
CA GLU A 144 30.42 29.02 0.88
C GLU A 144 29.28 27.98 0.79
N ILE A 145 28.12 28.37 0.24
CA ILE A 145 26.95 27.48 0.08
C ILE A 145 27.19 26.47 -1.06
N TYR A 146 27.91 26.88 -2.11
CA TYR A 146 28.27 26.00 -3.23
C TYR A 146 29.24 24.89 -2.83
N GLU A 147 30.25 25.20 -2.01
CA GLU A 147 31.20 24.20 -1.51
C GLU A 147 30.55 23.16 -0.59
N ILE A 148 29.59 23.58 0.26
CA ILE A 148 28.82 22.65 1.10
C ILE A 148 27.96 21.70 0.24
N SER A 149 27.37 22.21 -0.85
CA SER A 149 26.60 21.38 -1.77
C SER A 149 27.45 20.36 -2.53
N ARG A 150 28.73 20.67 -2.80
CA ARG A 150 29.69 19.79 -3.47
C ARG A 150 30.20 18.64 -2.58
N LEU A 151 30.25 18.84 -1.26
CA LEU A 151 30.80 17.88 -0.31
C LEU A 151 29.78 16.86 0.22
N TYR A 152 28.48 17.18 0.15
CA TYR A 152 27.41 16.35 0.72
C TYR A 152 26.38 15.82 -0.29
N LEU A 153 26.41 16.23 -1.57
CA LEU A 153 25.45 15.79 -2.60
C LEU A 153 26.11 15.26 -3.88
#